data_AF-J9S217-F1
#
_entry.id   AF-J9S217-F1
#
_cell.length_a   1.000
_cell.length_b   1.000
_cell.length_c   1.000
_cell.angle_alpha   90.00
_cell.angle_beta   90.00
_cell.angle_gamma   90.00
#
_symmetry.space_group_name_H-M   'P 1'
#
loop_
_entity.id
_entity.type
_entity.pdbx_description
1 polymer ?
#
loop_
_entity_poly.entity_id
_entity_poly.type
_entity_poly.pdbx_seq_one_letter_code
_entity_poly.pdbx_strand_id
1 'polypeptide(L)'
;MDTRLFAFVGGDSGLWRIVGTETIVGKSLPEAKRLNVISASELQPETNAPWVLRGITSNERYVMREEKNEIVVKQQGLARPEATCAALIPIRKNAAWWEFTQDERRSVFEKSKHIQIGLNYLPAVARKLHHCRDLSENEPFDFLNWFEFAPTHEAEFNALLSELRATEEWKYVDREVDIRLVREAA
;
A
#
# COMPACT_ATOMS: atom_id res chain seq x y z
N MET A 1 -5.38 0.68 -23.27
CA MET A 1 -4.05 1.05 -22.77
C MET A 1 -4.01 0.61 -21.33
N ASP A 2 -2.93 -0.06 -20.91
CA ASP A 2 -2.82 -0.56 -19.53
C ASP A 2 -2.62 0.64 -18.59
N THR A 3 -3.66 1.02 -17.84
CA THR A 3 -3.60 2.21 -17.00
C THR A 3 -2.64 1.96 -15.85
N ARG A 4 -1.56 2.76 -15.77
CA ARG A 4 -0.60 2.66 -14.67
C ARG A 4 -0.95 3.55 -13.49
N LEU A 5 -1.77 4.58 -13.70
CA LEU A 5 -2.21 5.55 -12.69
C LEU A 5 -3.57 5.15 -12.12
N PHE A 6 -3.63 4.99 -10.80
CA PHE A 6 -4.82 4.58 -10.06
C PHE A 6 -5.25 5.68 -9.09
N ALA A 7 -6.55 5.73 -8.80
CA ALA A 7 -7.13 6.58 -7.78
C ALA A 7 -7.79 5.72 -6.69
N PHE A 8 -7.46 6.02 -5.44
CA PHE A 8 -8.05 5.47 -4.22
C PHE A 8 -8.98 6.54 -3.66
N VAL A 9 -10.29 6.32 -3.81
CA VAL A 9 -11.33 7.31 -3.51
C VAL A 9 -12.05 6.89 -2.23
N GLY A 10 -11.78 7.59 -1.13
CA GLY A 10 -12.47 7.38 0.13
C GLY A 10 -13.71 8.25 0.22
N GLY A 11 -14.90 7.65 0.32
CA GLY A 11 -16.17 8.36 0.44
C GLY A 11 -17.32 7.48 0.91
N ASP A 12 -18.53 7.71 0.39
CA ASP A 12 -19.73 6.95 0.76
C ASP A 12 -20.06 5.80 -0.21
N SER A 13 -19.30 5.66 -1.30
CA SER A 13 -19.48 4.63 -2.32
C SER A 13 -18.16 3.92 -2.67
N GLY A 14 -18.26 2.71 -3.21
CA GLY A 14 -17.10 1.88 -3.57
C GLY A 14 -17.31 0.41 -3.20
N LEU A 15 -16.53 -0.46 -3.83
CA LEU A 15 -16.58 -1.90 -3.61
C LEU A 15 -16.22 -2.31 -2.17
N TRP A 16 -15.32 -1.55 -1.55
CA TRP A 16 -14.75 -1.90 -0.26
C TRP A 16 -15.40 -1.09 0.85
N ARG A 17 -15.91 -1.75 1.89
CA ARG A 17 -16.34 -1.09 3.12
C ARG A 17 -15.15 -0.92 4.05
N ILE A 18 -14.97 0.29 4.56
CA ILE A 18 -13.96 0.58 5.57
C ILE A 18 -14.47 0.06 6.92
N VAL A 19 -13.72 -0.86 7.53
CA VAL A 19 -14.02 -1.45 8.85
C VAL A 19 -13.18 -0.85 9.97
N GLY A 20 -12.08 -0.19 9.64
CA GLY A 20 -11.23 0.49 10.61
C GLY A 20 -10.25 1.43 9.92
N THR A 21 -9.94 2.54 10.60
CA THR A 21 -8.91 3.49 10.18
C THR A 21 -8.11 3.87 11.41
N GLU A 22 -6.81 3.60 11.40
CA GLU A 22 -5.89 3.98 12.47
C GLU A 22 -4.81 4.89 11.90
N THR A 23 -4.56 6.03 12.55
CA THR A 23 -3.41 6.88 12.20
C THR A 23 -2.22 6.43 13.04
N ILE A 24 -1.23 5.82 12.39
CA ILE A 24 -0.05 5.28 13.07
C ILE A 24 0.92 6.40 13.42
N VAL A 25 1.16 7.32 12.48
CA VAL A 25 2.00 8.50 12.68
C VAL A 25 1.61 9.62 11.71
N GLY A 26 1.79 10.87 12.14
CA GLY A 26 1.54 12.06 11.32
C GLY A 26 0.06 12.42 11.20
N LYS A 27 -0.30 13.12 10.12
CA LYS A 27 -1.66 13.64 9.93
C LYS A 27 -2.61 12.54 9.45
N SER A 28 -3.77 12.41 10.11
CA SER A 28 -4.85 11.51 9.70
C SER A 28 -5.45 11.86 8.33
N LEU A 29 -6.26 10.94 7.79
CA LEU A 29 -7.17 11.20 6.67
C LEU A 29 -8.57 11.50 7.21
N PRO A 30 -9.38 12.32 6.50
CA PRO A 30 -10.80 12.47 6.82
C PRO A 30 -11.53 11.12 6.83
N GLU A 31 -12.60 11.03 7.61
CA GLU A 31 -13.41 9.82 7.67
C GLU A 31 -14.06 9.51 6.31
N ALA A 32 -14.10 8.23 5.96
CA ALA A 32 -14.77 7.69 4.78
C ALA A 32 -15.39 6.33 5.16
N LYS A 33 -16.54 5.99 4.55
CA LYS A 33 -17.25 4.72 4.83
C LYS A 33 -16.87 3.62 3.85
N ARG A 34 -16.52 4.01 2.64
CA ARG A 34 -16.22 3.14 1.51
C ARG A 34 -14.94 3.60 0.82
N LEU A 35 -14.26 2.66 0.19
CA LEU A 35 -13.13 2.91 -0.69
C LEU A 35 -13.45 2.33 -2.07
N ASN A 36 -13.21 3.14 -3.10
CA ASN A 36 -13.15 2.66 -4.47
C ASN A 36 -11.72 2.75 -4.99
N VAL A 37 -11.26 1.71 -5.68
CA VAL A 37 -9.94 1.67 -6.31
C VAL A 37 -10.15 1.52 -7.81
N ILE A 38 -9.85 2.58 -8.55
CA ILE A 38 -10.19 2.70 -9.97
C ILE A 38 -9.01 3.19 -10.80
N SER A 39 -9.10 2.99 -12.11
CA SER A 39 -8.20 3.67 -13.05
C SER A 39 -8.41 5.18 -12.90
N ALA A 40 -7.33 5.97 -12.87
CA ALA A 40 -7.48 7.42 -12.75
C ALA A 40 -8.23 8.06 -13.94
N SER A 41 -8.29 7.37 -15.09
CA SER A 41 -9.12 7.80 -16.23
C SER A 41 -10.62 7.67 -15.98
N GLU A 42 -11.03 6.86 -15.00
CA GLU A 42 -12.43 6.63 -14.61
C GLU A 42 -12.87 7.58 -13.48
N LEU A 43 -11.92 8.33 -12.92
CA LEU A 43 -12.21 9.28 -11.86
C LEU A 43 -13.02 10.46 -12.41
N GLN A 44 -14.19 10.68 -11.82
CA GLN A 44 -15.02 11.85 -12.15
C GLN A 44 -14.38 13.13 -11.59
N PRO A 45 -14.36 14.24 -12.35
CA PRO A 45 -13.70 15.48 -11.92
C PRO A 45 -14.27 16.09 -10.64
N GLU A 46 -15.58 15.97 -10.42
CA GLU A 46 -16.31 16.53 -9.28
C GLU A 46 -16.78 15.46 -8.30
N THR A 47 -15.81 14.73 -7.73
CA THR A 47 -16.11 13.82 -6.63
C THR A 47 -16.25 14.59 -5.31
N ASN A 48 -17.36 14.36 -4.60
CA ASN A 48 -17.57 14.82 -3.22
C ASN A 48 -16.83 13.94 -2.18
N ALA A 49 -15.91 13.09 -2.63
CA ALA A 49 -15.12 12.24 -1.76
C ALA A 49 -14.30 13.09 -0.77
N PRO A 50 -14.37 12.80 0.54
CA PRO A 50 -13.52 13.42 1.56
C PRO A 50 -12.03 13.41 1.22
N TRP A 51 -11.56 12.40 0.49
CA TRP A 51 -10.19 12.35 -0.02
C TRP A 51 -10.06 11.46 -1.25
N VAL A 52 -9.07 11.81 -2.08
CA VAL A 52 -8.61 11.01 -3.22
C VAL A 52 -7.09 10.93 -3.11
N LEU A 53 -6.55 9.71 -3.16
CA LEU A 53 -5.11 9.47 -3.26
C LEU A 53 -4.80 8.85 -4.62
N ARG A 54 -3.80 9.35 -5.32
CA ARG A 54 -3.38 8.80 -6.62
C ARG A 54 -2.03 8.16 -6.53
N GLY A 55 -1.80 7.12 -7.32
CA GLY A 55 -0.51 6.46 -7.36
C GLY A 55 -0.29 5.67 -8.65
N ILE A 56 0.96 5.62 -9.10
CA ILE A 56 1.38 4.86 -10.27
C ILE A 56 2.02 3.54 -9.92
N THR A 57 1.62 2.49 -10.63
CA THR A 57 2.40 1.25 -10.67
C THR A 57 3.67 1.50 -11.49
N SER A 58 4.83 1.27 -10.89
CA SER A 58 6.14 1.60 -11.47
C SER A 58 7.06 0.38 -11.49
N ASN A 59 8.25 0.54 -12.06
CA ASN A 59 9.29 -0.48 -12.01
C ASN A 59 9.82 -0.67 -10.58
N GLU A 60 10.32 -1.87 -10.32
CA GLU A 60 11.00 -2.21 -9.06
C GLU A 60 12.21 -1.28 -8.85
N ARG A 61 12.37 -0.77 -7.62
CA ARG A 61 13.43 0.18 -7.25
C ARG A 61 14.58 -0.45 -6.46
N TYR A 62 14.30 -1.52 -5.71
CA TYR A 62 15.30 -2.14 -4.82
C TYR A 62 15.49 -3.64 -5.06
N VAL A 63 14.50 -4.31 -5.67
CA VAL A 63 14.48 -5.76 -5.84
C VAL A 63 15.60 -6.20 -6.79
N MET A 64 16.42 -7.15 -6.34
CA MET A 64 17.45 -7.82 -7.14
C MET A 64 16.89 -9.06 -7.84
N ARG A 65 17.66 -9.65 -8.76
CA ARG A 65 17.16 -10.75 -9.63
C ARG A 65 16.73 -11.97 -8.84
N GLU A 66 17.51 -12.38 -7.85
CA GLU A 66 17.27 -13.55 -7.03
C GLU A 66 16.00 -13.37 -6.19
N GLU A 67 15.87 -12.21 -5.54
CA GLU A 67 14.69 -11.80 -4.78
C GLU A 67 13.43 -11.79 -5.66
N LYS A 68 13.54 -11.27 -6.88
CA LYS A 68 12.43 -11.26 -7.84
C LYS A 68 11.97 -12.66 -8.18
N ASN A 69 12.90 -13.59 -8.39
CA ASN A 69 12.56 -14.98 -8.72
C ASN A 69 11.76 -15.61 -7.57
N GLU A 70 12.17 -15.39 -6.33
CA GLU A 70 11.44 -15.90 -5.16
C GLU A 70 10.05 -15.27 -5.01
N ILE A 71 9.94 -13.95 -5.22
CA ILE A 71 8.67 -13.23 -5.18
C ILE A 71 7.71 -13.79 -6.24
N VAL A 72 8.16 -13.93 -7.48
CA VAL A 72 7.31 -14.38 -8.60
C VAL A 72 6.81 -15.80 -8.39
N VAL A 73 7.60 -16.68 -7.77
CA VAL A 73 7.19 -18.06 -7.48
C VAL A 73 6.07 -18.13 -6.43
N LYS A 74 6.08 -17.24 -5.43
CA LYS A 74 5.13 -17.31 -4.30
C LYS A 74 3.96 -16.34 -4.39
N GLN A 75 4.13 -15.20 -5.06
CA GLN A 75 3.14 -14.14 -5.06
C GLN A 75 1.90 -14.53 -5.88
N GLN A 76 0.73 -14.41 -5.26
CA GLN A 76 -0.55 -14.52 -5.96
C GLN A 76 -1.07 -13.14 -6.36
N GLY A 77 -1.99 -13.13 -7.33
CA GLY A 77 -2.63 -11.92 -7.84
C GLY A 77 -3.64 -11.31 -6.87
N LEU A 78 -4.07 -10.09 -7.19
CA LEU A 78 -5.22 -9.43 -6.57
C LEU A 78 -6.54 -10.06 -7.04
N ALA A 79 -7.65 -9.67 -6.41
CA ALA A 79 -9.02 -10.03 -6.74
C ALA A 79 -9.31 -11.54 -6.67
N ARG A 80 -8.60 -12.26 -5.80
CA ARG A 80 -8.93 -13.67 -5.51
C ARG A 80 -10.33 -13.75 -4.87
N PRO A 81 -11.16 -14.76 -5.21
CA PRO A 81 -12.51 -14.91 -4.65
C PRO A 81 -12.53 -14.99 -3.11
N GLU A 82 -11.54 -15.66 -2.52
CA GLU A 82 -11.38 -15.82 -1.08
C GLU A 82 -10.79 -14.58 -0.38
N ALA A 83 -10.13 -13.69 -1.13
CA ALA A 83 -9.52 -12.48 -0.59
C ALA A 83 -10.56 -11.36 -0.42
N THR A 84 -11.41 -11.52 0.61
CA THR A 84 -12.49 -10.57 0.93
C THR A 84 -12.07 -9.52 1.96
N CYS A 85 -10.86 -9.58 2.51
CA CYS A 85 -10.28 -8.51 3.32
C CYS A 85 -9.19 -7.79 2.52
N ALA A 86 -9.03 -6.50 2.79
CA ALA A 86 -7.96 -5.70 2.22
C ALA A 86 -7.44 -4.67 3.23
N ALA A 87 -6.25 -4.15 2.95
CA ALA A 87 -5.70 -3.02 3.66
C ALA A 87 -5.06 -2.04 2.66
N LEU A 88 -5.36 -0.76 2.85
CA LEU A 88 -4.64 0.35 2.23
C LEU A 88 -3.74 0.98 3.30
N ILE A 89 -2.43 0.95 3.07
CA ILE A 89 -1.41 1.53 3.95
C ILE A 89 -0.66 2.64 3.18
N PRO A 90 -1.17 3.89 3.15
CA PRO A 90 -0.45 5.03 2.60
C PRO A 90 0.72 5.40 3.51
N ILE A 91 1.91 5.56 2.92
CA ILE A 91 3.15 5.82 3.65
C ILE A 91 3.87 7.02 3.02
N ARG A 92 4.34 7.94 3.88
CA ARG A 92 5.31 8.97 3.53
C ARG A 92 6.60 8.76 4.32
N LYS A 93 7.72 8.91 3.64
CA LYS A 93 9.05 8.94 4.25
C LYS A 93 9.54 10.37 4.38
N ASN A 94 10.32 10.62 5.44
CA ASN A 94 10.85 11.94 5.75
C ASN A 94 11.94 12.39 4.75
N ALA A 95 12.32 13.67 4.84
CA ALA A 95 13.32 14.26 3.96
C ALA A 95 14.68 13.54 4.01
N ALA A 96 15.12 13.11 5.20
CA ALA A 96 16.40 12.40 5.38
C ALA A 96 16.47 11.10 4.56
N TRP A 97 15.36 10.37 4.43
CA TRP A 97 15.31 9.21 3.54
C TRP A 97 15.51 9.58 2.07
N TRP A 98 14.94 10.70 1.64
CA TRP A 98 15.01 11.14 0.26
C TRP A 98 16.33 11.83 -0.11
N GLU A 99 17.10 12.27 0.89
CA GLU A 99 18.47 12.75 0.71
C GLU A 99 19.47 11.61 0.46
N PHE A 100 19.17 10.39 0.94
CA PHE A 100 20.02 9.24 0.69
C PHE A 100 20.16 8.90 -0.78
N THR A 101 21.37 8.49 -1.15
CA THR A 101 21.64 7.88 -2.44
C THR A 101 20.87 6.56 -2.59
N GLN A 102 20.83 6.04 -3.82
CA GLN A 102 20.10 4.81 -4.11
C GLN A 102 20.68 3.59 -3.35
N ASP A 103 21.99 3.50 -3.22
CA ASP A 103 22.71 2.45 -2.51
C ASP A 103 22.54 2.55 -0.99
N GLU A 104 22.54 3.77 -0.43
CA GLU A 104 22.22 4.00 0.98
C GLU A 104 20.80 3.53 1.32
N ARG A 105 19.81 3.91 0.50
CA ARG A 105 18.42 3.43 0.66
C ARG A 105 18.33 1.91 0.52
N ARG A 106 19.02 1.31 -0.46
CA ARG A 106 19.04 -0.16 -0.64
C ARG A 106 19.67 -0.87 0.55
N SER A 107 20.71 -0.31 1.14
CA SER A 107 21.39 -0.83 2.33
C SER A 107 20.48 -0.85 3.55
N VAL A 108 19.74 0.23 3.80
CA VAL A 108 18.73 0.27 4.89
C VAL A 108 17.59 -0.72 4.62
N PHE A 109 17.10 -0.77 3.38
CA PHE A 109 16.05 -1.71 2.96
C PHE A 109 16.47 -3.19 3.14
N GLU A 110 17.72 -3.53 2.80
CA GLU A 110 18.29 -4.87 3.00
C GLU A 110 18.41 -5.23 4.48
N LYS A 111 19.00 -4.32 5.27
CA LYS A 111 19.20 -4.53 6.72
C LYS A 111 17.87 -4.71 7.44
N SER A 112 16.82 -4.07 6.94
CA SER A 112 15.45 -4.21 7.41
C SER A 112 14.79 -5.53 6.98
N LYS A 113 15.46 -6.31 6.12
CA LYS A 113 14.98 -7.60 5.60
C LYS A 113 13.58 -7.50 5.00
N HIS A 114 13.24 -6.35 4.40
CA HIS A 114 11.88 -6.04 3.94
C HIS A 114 11.32 -7.14 3.03
N ILE A 115 12.11 -7.58 2.06
CA ILE A 115 11.70 -8.64 1.13
C ILE A 115 11.54 -9.97 1.86
N GLN A 116 12.51 -10.35 2.70
CA GLN A 116 12.46 -11.62 3.42
C GLN A 116 11.28 -11.71 4.39
N ILE A 117 10.99 -10.62 5.11
CA ILE A 117 9.79 -10.52 5.96
C ILE A 117 8.56 -10.73 5.08
N GLY A 118 8.41 -9.95 3.99
CA GLY A 118 7.27 -10.09 3.08
C GLY A 118 7.10 -11.48 2.47
N LEU A 119 8.20 -12.17 2.15
CA LEU A 119 8.18 -13.53 1.60
C LEU A 119 7.60 -14.58 2.56
N ASN A 120 7.67 -14.34 3.88
CA ASN A 120 7.11 -15.24 4.89
C ASN A 120 5.57 -15.24 4.89
N TYR A 121 4.96 -14.19 4.33
CA TYR A 121 3.51 -13.97 4.31
C TYR A 121 2.88 -14.25 2.94
N LEU A 122 3.67 -14.71 1.96
CA LEU A 122 3.19 -15.22 0.68
C LEU A 122 2.94 -16.74 0.78
N PRO A 123 1.90 -17.29 0.14
CA PRO A 123 0.95 -16.66 -0.79
C PRO A 123 -0.30 -16.04 -0.13
N ALA A 124 -0.40 -16.08 1.19
CA ALA A 124 -1.59 -15.66 1.93
C ALA A 124 -1.97 -14.19 1.63
N VAL A 125 -0.99 -13.30 1.61
CA VAL A 125 -1.17 -11.86 1.37
C VAL A 125 -0.78 -11.49 -0.06
N ALA A 126 -1.75 -11.08 -0.88
CA ALA A 126 -1.48 -10.46 -2.16
C ALA A 126 -1.14 -8.97 -1.94
N ARG A 127 -0.25 -8.41 -2.76
CA ARG A 127 0.16 -7.00 -2.63
C ARG A 127 0.31 -6.28 -3.96
N LYS A 128 0.10 -4.96 -3.94
CA LYS A 128 0.39 -4.04 -5.04
C LYS A 128 0.95 -2.74 -4.47
N LEU A 129 2.03 -2.25 -5.07
CA LEU A 129 2.68 -1.00 -4.71
C LEU A 129 2.36 0.08 -5.75
N HIS A 130 1.96 1.25 -5.26
CA HIS A 130 1.79 2.46 -6.07
C HIS A 130 2.71 3.56 -5.55
N HIS A 131 3.45 4.21 -6.44
CA HIS A 131 4.30 5.36 -6.13
C HIS A 131 3.53 6.64 -6.39
N CYS A 132 3.60 7.61 -5.48
CA CYS A 132 2.87 8.86 -5.64
C CYS A 132 3.69 10.13 -5.36
N ARG A 133 4.88 10.01 -4.77
CA ARG A 133 5.77 11.15 -4.49
C ARG A 133 6.02 12.07 -5.68
N ASP A 134 6.34 11.48 -6.83
CA ASP A 134 6.80 12.22 -8.03
C ASP A 134 5.64 12.53 -9.00
N LEU A 135 4.39 12.41 -8.55
CA LEU A 135 3.24 12.84 -9.35
C LEU A 135 3.16 14.36 -9.39
N SER A 136 2.67 14.92 -10.51
CA SER A 136 2.58 16.37 -10.73
C SER A 136 1.61 17.06 -9.77
N GLU A 137 0.67 16.32 -9.21
CA GLU A 137 -0.22 16.75 -8.12
C GLU A 137 0.46 16.44 -6.79
N ASN A 138 0.43 17.38 -5.83
CA ASN A 138 1.05 17.20 -4.50
C ASN A 138 0.32 16.13 -3.69
N GLU A 139 0.62 14.87 -3.95
CA GLU A 139 0.11 13.74 -3.18
C GLU A 139 0.67 13.78 -1.75
N PRO A 140 -0.17 13.53 -0.72
CA PRO A 140 0.23 13.67 0.67
C PRO A 140 1.14 12.55 1.21
N PHE A 141 1.40 11.53 0.40
CA PHE A 141 2.17 10.32 0.70
C PHE A 141 3.16 10.03 -0.43
N ASP A 142 4.13 9.16 -0.18
CA ASP A 142 5.09 8.72 -1.19
C ASP A 142 4.70 7.40 -1.85
N PHE A 143 4.01 6.55 -1.10
CA PHE A 143 3.58 5.22 -1.51
C PHE A 143 2.15 4.94 -1.05
N LEU A 144 1.37 4.26 -1.88
CA LEU A 144 0.11 3.63 -1.51
C LEU A 144 0.29 2.12 -1.61
N ASN A 145 0.36 1.46 -0.46
CA ASN A 145 0.53 0.00 -0.38
C ASN A 145 -0.84 -0.65 -0.26
N TRP A 146 -1.20 -1.49 -1.23
CA TRP A 146 -2.45 -2.21 -1.27
C TRP A 146 -2.23 -3.69 -1.00
N PHE A 147 -3.02 -4.25 -0.09
CA PHE A 147 -2.95 -5.66 0.29
C PHE A 147 -4.33 -6.30 0.24
N GLU A 148 -4.40 -7.57 -0.18
CA GLU A 148 -5.63 -8.37 -0.18
C GLU A 148 -5.35 -9.77 0.39
N PHE A 149 -6.23 -10.24 1.28
CA PHE A 149 -6.08 -11.52 1.97
C PHE A 149 -7.45 -12.10 2.37
N ALA A 150 -7.49 -13.40 2.63
CA ALA A 150 -8.69 -14.04 3.19
C ALA A 150 -8.83 -13.68 4.68
N PRO A 151 -10.05 -13.63 5.25
CA PRO A 151 -10.26 -13.29 6.67
C PRO A 151 -9.45 -14.17 7.64
N THR A 152 -9.18 -15.41 7.28
CA THR A 152 -8.35 -16.34 8.08
C THR A 152 -6.90 -15.90 8.25
N HIS A 153 -6.40 -15.00 7.38
CA HIS A 153 -5.03 -14.49 7.40
C HIS A 153 -4.89 -13.10 8.03
N GLU A 154 -5.95 -12.56 8.66
CA GLU A 154 -5.91 -11.25 9.33
C GLU A 154 -4.80 -11.17 10.39
N ALA A 155 -4.66 -12.21 11.21
CA ALA A 155 -3.64 -12.27 12.25
C ALA A 155 -2.21 -12.30 11.67
N GLU A 156 -2.01 -13.03 10.58
CA GLU A 156 -0.74 -13.06 9.85
C GLU A 156 -0.43 -11.69 9.24
N PHE A 157 -1.41 -11.02 8.63
CA PHE A 157 -1.21 -9.69 8.08
C PHE A 157 -0.88 -8.65 9.16
N ASN A 158 -1.48 -8.76 10.35
CA ASN A 158 -1.12 -7.90 11.49
C ASN A 158 0.31 -8.16 11.98
N ALA A 159 0.76 -9.41 12.00
CA ALA A 159 2.14 -9.76 12.33
C ALA A 159 3.13 -9.18 11.29
N LEU A 160 2.81 -9.28 9.99
CA LEU A 160 3.61 -8.66 8.92
C LEU A 160 3.82 -7.16 9.16
N LEU A 161 2.75 -6.41 9.42
CA LEU A 161 2.86 -4.97 9.66
C LEU A 161 3.64 -4.67 10.95
N SER A 162 3.44 -5.46 12.01
CA SER A 162 4.20 -5.31 13.25
C SER A 162 5.69 -5.53 13.04
N GLU A 163 6.08 -6.57 12.28
CA GLU A 163 7.48 -6.85 11.97
C GLU A 163 8.10 -5.72 11.15
N LEU A 164 7.42 -5.26 10.09
CA LEU A 164 7.90 -4.16 9.25
C LEU A 164 8.04 -2.85 10.05
N ARG A 165 7.07 -2.51 10.88
CA ARG A 165 7.08 -1.31 11.74
C ARG A 165 8.21 -1.32 12.76
N ALA A 166 8.75 -2.49 13.12
CA ALA A 166 9.88 -2.62 14.03
C ALA A 166 11.26 -2.49 13.35
N THR A 167 11.32 -2.35 12.02
CA THR A 167 12.58 -2.30 11.27
C THR A 167 13.25 -0.91 11.28
N GLU A 168 14.54 -0.88 10.89
CA GLU A 168 15.29 0.36 10.70
C GLU A 168 14.67 1.24 9.61
N GLU A 169 14.16 0.64 8.53
CA GLU A 169 13.49 1.35 7.44
C GLU A 169 12.30 2.17 7.95
N TRP A 170 11.57 1.67 8.94
CA TRP A 170 10.36 2.32 9.45
C TRP A 170 10.65 3.56 10.30
N LYS A 171 11.89 3.75 10.78
CA LYS A 171 12.30 5.00 11.44
C LYS A 171 12.25 6.22 10.52
N TYR A 172 12.21 5.98 9.21
CA TYR A 172 12.11 7.03 8.20
C TYR A 172 10.67 7.33 7.77
N VAL A 173 9.67 6.62 8.31
CA VAL A 173 8.25 6.88 8.03
C VAL A 173 7.75 8.00 8.94
N ASP A 174 7.27 9.10 8.36
CA ASP A 174 6.76 10.26 9.11
C ASP A 174 5.25 10.47 8.96
N ARG A 175 4.61 9.71 8.05
CA ARG A 175 3.16 9.65 7.94
C ARG A 175 2.72 8.26 7.49
N GLU A 176 1.87 7.63 8.28
CA GLU A 176 1.27 6.33 7.96
C GLU A 176 -0.16 6.28 8.50
N VAL A 177 -1.07 5.79 7.65
CA VAL A 177 -2.45 5.49 8.03
C VAL A 177 -2.73 4.03 7.65
N ASP A 178 -3.36 3.31 8.55
CA ASP A 178 -3.76 1.92 8.37
C ASP A 178 -5.28 1.86 8.15
N ILE A 179 -5.70 1.60 6.91
CA ILE A 179 -7.13 1.53 6.52
C ILE A 179 -7.48 0.08 6.23
N ARG A 180 -8.37 -0.50 7.04
CA ARG A 180 -8.84 -1.88 6.93
C ARG A 180 -10.18 -1.96 6.24
N LEU A 181 -10.31 -2.92 5.33
CA LEU A 181 -11.45 -3.02 4.44
C LEU A 181 -11.96 -4.45 4.31
N VAL A 182 -13.26 -4.56 4.04
CA VAL A 182 -13.89 -5.81 3.61
C VAL A 182 -14.63 -5.59 2.30
N ARG A 183 -14.52 -6.57 1.40
CA ARG A 183 -15.27 -6.59 0.14
C ARG A 183 -16.69 -7.01 0.45
N GLU A 184 -17.64 -6.16 0.12
CA GLU A 184 -19.04 -6.53 0.14
C GLU A 184 -19.49 -6.81 -1.29
N ALA A 185 -20.26 -7.89 -1.47
CA ALA A 185 -20.96 -8.07 -2.74
C ALA A 185 -21.93 -6.90 -2.93
N ALA A 186 -21.93 -6.34 -4.14
CA ALA A 186 -22.90 -5.32 -4.54
C ALA A 186 -24.33 -5.87 -4.53
#